data_AF-A0A1A9AHY1-F1
#
_entry.id   AF-A0A1A9AHY1-F1
#
_cell.length_a   1.000
_cell.length_b   1.000
_cell.length_c   1.000
_cell.angle_alpha   90.00
_cell.angle_beta   90.00
_cell.angle_gamma   90.00
#
_symmetry.space_group_name_H-M   'P 1'
#
loop_
_entity.id
_entity.type
_entity.pdbx_description
1 polymer ?
#
loop_
_entity_poly.entity_id
_entity_poly.type
_entity_poly.pdbx_seq_one_letter_code
_entity_poly.pdbx_strand_id
1 'polypeptide(L)'
;MDNENIEEIFLKRLYKYQLYDKLNKNSDKVSNCEHCRLVKGYLSQYEGLNELCCTFAKNALTLSKILEDEKDYDEHCRYFTFWIHEEIRKILKNYVGTYNSEHILRKFFTVASKLKTELLKNKCEYAHKGDITLDLWKEWKDLYDFIINYNDIKSLVTSDEYLCQIYPTYLDYIENVYRKYKSECCERYSEKCPLNFKINHWCNNSEFLSKLTCTKSRTFNGASILSDGTLSLSQVQVGKGSSETELSLEHANSIVDNVSFNNSDYYVKLSVIFLLFGIILAIFLLYNFTTLGTWIQSKVIKKKEICCNLDEDAEDLLLPYSDNIDIKCFNDNVNINYHPT
;
A
#
# COMPACT_ATOMS: atom_id res chain seq x y z
N MET A 1 -6.50 17.71 -5.15
CA MET A 1 -6.63 16.39 -5.79
C MET A 1 -5.70 15.46 -5.04
N ASP A 2 -6.20 14.33 -4.60
CA ASP A 2 -5.43 13.28 -3.93
C ASP A 2 -4.73 12.37 -4.96
N ASN A 3 -3.68 11.68 -4.53
CA ASN A 3 -2.81 10.94 -5.45
C ASN A 3 -3.54 9.77 -6.13
N GLU A 4 -4.54 9.17 -5.47
CA GLU A 4 -5.34 8.06 -6.01
C GLU A 4 -6.17 8.52 -7.23
N ASN A 5 -6.66 9.76 -7.22
CA ASN A 5 -7.37 10.39 -8.34
C ASN A 5 -6.41 10.78 -9.50
N ILE A 6 -5.20 11.24 -9.18
CA ILE A 6 -4.16 11.53 -10.19
C ILE A 6 -3.75 10.25 -10.94
N GLU A 7 -3.50 9.16 -10.21
CA GLU A 7 -3.18 7.84 -10.77
C GLU A 7 -4.30 7.36 -11.71
N GLU A 8 -5.57 7.54 -11.32
CA GLU A 8 -6.72 7.17 -12.15
C GLU A 8 -6.77 7.93 -13.48
N ILE A 9 -6.48 9.23 -13.48
CA ILE A 9 -6.48 10.09 -14.68
C ILE A 9 -5.42 9.63 -15.69
N PHE A 10 -4.21 9.31 -15.24
CA PHE A 10 -3.10 8.94 -16.13
C PHE A 10 -3.12 7.47 -16.56
N LEU A 11 -3.44 6.54 -15.65
CA LEU A 11 -3.15 5.12 -15.87
C LEU A 11 -4.35 4.28 -16.30
N LYS A 12 -5.59 4.61 -15.90
CA LYS A 12 -6.76 3.73 -16.08
C LYS A 12 -7.06 3.35 -17.54
N ARG A 13 -6.63 4.17 -18.49
CA ARG A 13 -6.81 3.96 -19.94
C ARG A 13 -5.64 3.22 -20.60
N LEU A 14 -4.54 3.00 -19.89
CA LEU A 14 -3.32 2.42 -20.43
C LEU A 14 -3.36 0.89 -20.40
N TYR A 15 -2.91 0.28 -21.49
CA TYR A 15 -3.01 -1.16 -21.71
C TYR A 15 -2.37 -2.00 -20.59
N LYS A 16 -1.17 -1.59 -20.13
CA LYS A 16 -0.46 -2.29 -19.05
C LYS A 16 -1.22 -2.24 -17.73
N TYR A 17 -1.75 -1.07 -17.36
CA TYR A 17 -2.57 -0.92 -16.16
C TYR A 17 -3.85 -1.77 -16.21
N GLN A 18 -4.47 -1.90 -17.39
CA GLN A 18 -5.67 -2.74 -17.59
C GLN A 18 -5.41 -4.25 -17.44
N LEU A 19 -4.15 -4.71 -17.30
CA LEU A 19 -3.86 -6.10 -16.92
C LEU A 19 -4.39 -6.45 -15.52
N TYR A 20 -4.47 -5.48 -14.59
CA TYR A 20 -5.08 -5.69 -13.28
C TYR A 20 -6.57 -6.11 -13.38
N ASP A 21 -7.32 -5.61 -14.36
CA ASP A 21 -8.75 -5.96 -14.53
C ASP A 21 -8.96 -7.44 -14.87
N LYS A 22 -7.96 -8.11 -15.47
CA LYS A 22 -8.01 -9.54 -15.79
C LYS A 22 -7.98 -10.41 -14.53
N LEU A 23 -7.34 -9.93 -13.47
CA LEU A 23 -7.32 -10.59 -12.15
C LEU A 23 -8.67 -10.44 -11.43
N ASN A 24 -9.39 -9.33 -11.66
CA ASN A 24 -10.72 -9.08 -11.09
C ASN A 24 -11.83 -9.90 -11.77
N LYS A 25 -11.81 -10.02 -13.11
CA LYS A 25 -12.87 -10.68 -13.91
C LYS A 25 -13.06 -12.20 -13.68
N ASN A 26 -12.23 -12.83 -12.86
CA ASN A 26 -12.28 -14.27 -12.59
C ASN A 26 -13.09 -14.67 -11.34
N SER A 27 -13.81 -13.73 -10.72
CA SER A 27 -14.66 -13.91 -9.52
C SER A 27 -15.78 -14.94 -9.68
N ASP A 28 -16.45 -14.99 -10.83
CA ASP A 28 -17.86 -15.44 -10.89
C ASP A 28 -18.08 -16.97 -10.80
N LYS A 29 -17.01 -17.74 -10.66
CA LYS A 29 -17.04 -19.20 -10.47
C LYS A 29 -15.88 -19.64 -9.58
N VAL A 30 -16.06 -19.60 -8.26
CA VAL A 30 -15.13 -20.21 -7.28
C VAL A 30 -15.87 -21.26 -6.44
N SER A 31 -16.21 -22.38 -7.07
CA SER A 31 -17.01 -23.44 -6.43
C SER A 31 -16.25 -24.37 -5.50
N ASN A 32 -14.94 -24.18 -5.28
CA ASN A 32 -14.23 -24.77 -4.14
C ASN A 32 -13.08 -23.87 -3.66
N CYS A 33 -13.20 -23.32 -2.45
CA CYS A 33 -12.23 -22.41 -1.83
C CYS A 33 -11.34 -23.13 -0.78
N GLU A 34 -10.99 -24.38 -1.06
CA GLU A 34 -10.32 -25.27 -0.11
C GLU A 34 -8.95 -24.77 0.37
N HIS A 35 -8.18 -24.12 -0.52
CA HIS A 35 -6.87 -23.53 -0.21
C HIS A 35 -6.94 -22.50 0.92
N CYS A 36 -8.08 -21.82 1.11
CA CYS A 36 -8.29 -20.83 2.17
C CYS A 36 -8.93 -21.41 3.45
N ARG A 37 -9.28 -22.71 3.50
CA ARG A 37 -9.99 -23.33 4.63
C ARG A 37 -9.31 -23.07 5.98
N LEU A 38 -7.98 -23.13 6.02
CA LEU A 38 -7.18 -22.93 7.23
C LEU A 38 -7.13 -21.48 7.73
N VAL A 39 -7.44 -20.51 6.86
CA VAL A 39 -7.37 -19.07 7.19
C VAL A 39 -8.75 -18.40 7.28
N LYS A 40 -9.80 -19.06 6.76
CA LYS A 40 -11.19 -18.58 6.72
C LYS A 40 -11.66 -17.94 8.03
N GLY A 41 -11.50 -18.62 9.17
CA GLY A 41 -12.00 -18.11 10.46
C GLY A 41 -11.37 -16.78 10.93
N TYR A 42 -10.18 -16.42 10.43
CA TYR A 42 -9.59 -15.11 10.68
C TYR A 42 -10.00 -14.10 9.61
N LEU A 43 -9.98 -14.48 8.33
CA LEU A 43 -10.33 -13.58 7.24
C LEU A 43 -11.81 -13.16 7.26
N SER A 44 -12.73 -14.06 7.64
CA SER A 44 -14.17 -13.77 7.77
C SER A 44 -14.53 -12.75 8.87
N GLN A 45 -13.56 -12.23 9.63
CA GLN A 45 -13.76 -11.08 10.52
C GLN A 45 -13.84 -9.75 9.76
N TYR A 46 -13.44 -9.75 8.49
CA TYR A 46 -13.45 -8.61 7.58
C TYR A 46 -14.21 -9.02 6.31
N GLU A 47 -15.32 -8.33 6.04
CA GLU A 47 -16.17 -8.58 4.89
C GLU A 47 -15.35 -8.47 3.58
N GLY A 48 -15.51 -9.43 2.67
CA GLY A 48 -14.76 -9.50 1.42
C GLY A 48 -13.39 -10.18 1.49
N LEU A 49 -12.70 -10.25 2.64
CA LEU A 49 -11.35 -10.86 2.69
C LEU A 49 -11.38 -12.38 2.44
N ASN A 50 -12.45 -13.08 2.82
CA ASN A 50 -12.57 -14.50 2.55
C ASN A 50 -12.84 -14.77 1.06
N GLU A 51 -13.73 -14.02 0.41
CA GLU A 51 -13.94 -14.07 -1.05
C GLU A 51 -12.65 -13.72 -1.80
N LEU A 52 -11.95 -12.66 -1.37
CA LEU A 52 -10.67 -12.26 -1.95
C LEU A 52 -9.62 -13.37 -1.84
N CYS A 53 -9.57 -14.10 -0.72
CA CYS A 53 -8.70 -15.28 -0.59
C CYS A 53 -9.04 -16.36 -1.63
N CYS A 54 -10.33 -16.62 -1.87
CA CYS A 54 -10.78 -17.58 -2.87
C CYS A 54 -10.34 -17.16 -4.29
N THR A 55 -10.49 -15.88 -4.63
CA THR A 55 -10.04 -15.30 -5.91
C THR A 55 -8.52 -15.31 -6.02
N PHE A 56 -7.80 -14.97 -4.95
CA PHE A 56 -6.33 -15.03 -4.88
C PHE A 56 -5.80 -16.43 -5.17
N ALA A 57 -6.34 -17.45 -4.51
CA ALA A 57 -5.93 -18.83 -4.74
C ALA A 57 -6.22 -19.27 -6.18
N LYS A 58 -7.39 -18.96 -6.73
CA LYS A 58 -7.73 -19.26 -8.13
C LYS A 58 -6.81 -18.54 -9.12
N ASN A 59 -6.53 -17.27 -8.90
CA ASN A 59 -5.66 -16.47 -9.75
C ASN A 59 -4.22 -17.01 -9.70
N ALA A 60 -3.70 -17.38 -8.53
CA ALA A 60 -2.39 -18.03 -8.40
C ALA A 60 -2.29 -19.35 -9.19
N LEU A 61 -3.37 -20.13 -9.30
CA LEU A 61 -3.42 -21.38 -10.07
C LEU A 61 -3.47 -21.16 -11.58
N THR A 62 -4.03 -20.04 -12.03
CA THR A 62 -4.32 -19.77 -13.45
C THR A 62 -3.58 -18.55 -14.01
N LEU A 63 -2.63 -18.00 -13.26
CA LEU A 63 -1.99 -16.70 -13.52
C LEU A 63 -1.43 -16.57 -14.95
N SER A 64 -0.70 -17.58 -15.42
CA SER A 64 -0.11 -17.59 -16.76
C SER A 64 -1.13 -17.60 -17.91
N LYS A 65 -2.37 -17.99 -17.63
CA LYS A 65 -3.50 -17.90 -18.57
C LYS A 65 -4.24 -16.56 -18.43
N ILE A 66 -4.37 -16.03 -17.21
CA ILE A 66 -4.98 -14.71 -16.99
C ILE A 66 -4.17 -13.61 -17.68
N LEU A 67 -2.83 -13.71 -17.62
CA LEU A 67 -1.89 -12.74 -18.18
C LEU A 67 -1.19 -13.27 -19.43
N GLU A 68 -1.86 -14.08 -20.26
CA GLU A 68 -1.27 -14.71 -21.46
C GLU A 68 -0.75 -13.69 -22.52
N ASP A 69 -1.28 -12.47 -22.51
CA ASP A 69 -0.80 -11.37 -23.38
C ASP A 69 0.49 -10.70 -22.88
N GLU A 70 0.88 -10.92 -21.62
CA GLU A 70 2.18 -10.49 -21.09
C GLU A 70 3.18 -11.65 -21.27
N LYS A 71 4.34 -11.36 -21.86
CA LYS A 71 5.34 -12.36 -22.23
C LYS A 71 6.37 -12.58 -21.12
N ASP A 72 6.59 -11.58 -20.26
CA ASP A 72 7.49 -11.74 -19.13
C ASP A 72 6.74 -12.34 -17.92
N TYR A 73 7.15 -13.55 -17.54
CA TYR A 73 6.57 -14.25 -16.39
C TYR A 73 6.94 -13.57 -15.06
N ASP A 74 8.07 -12.85 -14.97
CA ASP A 74 8.38 -12.09 -13.75
C ASP A 74 7.39 -10.93 -13.57
N GLU A 75 6.92 -10.32 -14.68
CA GLU A 75 5.85 -9.30 -14.65
C GLU A 75 4.52 -9.91 -14.22
N HIS A 76 4.18 -11.15 -14.61
CA HIS A 76 2.97 -11.84 -14.12
C HIS A 76 2.92 -11.85 -12.59
N CYS A 77 4.04 -12.18 -11.96
CA CYS A 77 4.16 -12.20 -10.50
C CYS A 77 4.06 -10.80 -9.88
N ARG A 78 4.59 -9.76 -10.54
CA ARG A 78 4.46 -8.36 -10.10
C ARG A 78 3.02 -7.89 -10.13
N TYR A 79 2.33 -8.02 -11.27
CA TYR A 79 0.90 -7.69 -11.39
C TYR A 79 0.06 -8.43 -10.35
N PHE A 80 0.27 -9.73 -10.19
CA PHE A 80 -0.45 -10.54 -9.19
C PHE A 80 -0.21 -10.04 -7.75
N THR A 81 1.00 -9.61 -7.43
CA THR A 81 1.36 -9.18 -6.07
C THR A 81 0.87 -7.77 -5.77
N PHE A 82 1.01 -6.82 -6.70
CA PHE A 82 0.46 -5.47 -6.51
C PHE A 82 -1.07 -5.49 -6.47
N TRP A 83 -1.71 -6.30 -7.31
CA TRP A 83 -3.14 -6.54 -7.28
C TRP A 83 -3.62 -6.98 -5.89
N ILE A 84 -3.08 -8.06 -5.34
CA ILE A 84 -3.61 -8.59 -4.07
C ILE A 84 -3.38 -7.64 -2.89
N HIS A 85 -2.25 -6.92 -2.84
CA HIS A 85 -2.01 -5.94 -1.79
C HIS A 85 -2.97 -4.75 -1.89
N GLU A 86 -3.29 -4.28 -3.10
CA GLU A 86 -4.25 -3.20 -3.32
C GLU A 86 -5.70 -3.65 -3.04
N GLU A 87 -6.11 -4.86 -3.41
CA GLU A 87 -7.44 -5.39 -3.06
C GLU A 87 -7.60 -5.61 -1.54
N ILE A 88 -6.56 -6.11 -0.86
CA ILE A 88 -6.54 -6.17 0.61
C ILE A 88 -6.64 -4.76 1.21
N ARG A 89 -5.89 -3.78 0.68
CA ARG A 89 -5.94 -2.39 1.13
C ARG A 89 -7.33 -1.78 0.95
N LYS A 90 -7.97 -1.96 -0.20
CA LYS A 90 -9.34 -1.48 -0.50
C LYS A 90 -10.36 -1.98 0.51
N ILE A 91 -10.34 -3.28 0.83
CA ILE A 91 -11.24 -3.87 1.83
C ILE A 91 -10.95 -3.28 3.22
N LEU A 92 -9.67 -3.16 3.58
CA LEU A 92 -9.25 -2.69 4.91
C LEU A 92 -9.39 -1.19 5.14
N LYS A 93 -9.64 -0.37 4.11
CA LYS A 93 -10.09 1.03 4.24
C LYS A 93 -11.36 1.16 5.11
N ASN A 94 -12.18 0.12 5.22
CA ASN A 94 -13.39 0.10 6.05
C ASN A 94 -13.14 -0.30 7.53
N TYR A 95 -11.91 -0.66 7.90
CA TYR A 95 -11.55 -1.25 9.21
C TYR A 95 -10.39 -0.51 9.91
N VAL A 96 -10.21 0.78 9.59
CA VAL A 96 -9.08 1.59 10.08
C VAL A 96 -9.02 1.57 11.61
N GLY A 97 -7.85 1.19 12.14
CA GLY A 97 -7.61 1.10 13.59
C GLY A 97 -8.06 -0.20 14.25
N THR A 98 -8.78 -1.09 13.55
CA THR A 98 -9.21 -2.39 14.09
C THR A 98 -8.52 -3.60 13.45
N TYR A 99 -7.93 -3.44 12.25
CA TYR A 99 -7.19 -4.52 11.59
C TYR A 99 -5.71 -4.60 12.00
N ASN A 100 -5.11 -5.78 11.84
CA ASN A 100 -3.66 -5.97 11.86
C ASN A 100 -3.21 -6.46 10.46
N SER A 101 -2.55 -5.59 9.69
CA SER A 101 -2.17 -5.88 8.29
C SER A 101 -1.13 -6.98 8.19
N GLU A 102 -0.19 -7.05 9.13
CA GLU A 102 0.82 -8.10 9.20
C GLU A 102 0.14 -9.48 9.31
N HIS A 103 -0.76 -9.64 10.27
CA HIS A 103 -1.51 -10.87 10.48
C HIS A 103 -2.36 -11.27 9.28
N ILE A 104 -2.99 -10.30 8.60
CA ILE A 104 -3.78 -10.54 7.38
C ILE A 104 -2.88 -10.99 6.23
N LEU A 105 -1.82 -10.25 5.94
CA LEU A 105 -0.85 -10.61 4.89
C LEU A 105 -0.18 -11.97 5.16
N ARG A 106 0.06 -12.31 6.43
CA ARG A 106 0.54 -13.64 6.85
C ARG A 106 -0.45 -14.78 6.56
N LYS A 107 -1.77 -14.51 6.54
CA LYS A 107 -2.76 -15.48 6.07
C LYS A 107 -2.68 -15.70 4.56
N PHE A 108 -2.59 -14.64 3.75
CA PHE A 108 -2.38 -14.76 2.30
C PHE A 108 -1.06 -15.47 1.97
N PHE A 109 0.01 -15.20 2.73
CA PHE A 109 1.28 -15.93 2.65
C PHE A 109 1.15 -17.42 2.95
N THR A 110 0.37 -17.79 3.98
CA THR A 110 0.10 -19.19 4.34
C THR A 110 -0.56 -19.92 3.15
N VAL A 111 -1.52 -19.27 2.49
CA VAL A 111 -2.20 -19.82 1.31
C VAL A 111 -1.25 -19.92 0.11
N ALA A 112 -0.44 -18.90 -0.14
CA ALA A 112 0.56 -18.90 -1.22
C ALA A 112 1.61 -20.00 -1.05
N SER A 113 2.10 -20.20 0.19
CA SER A 113 3.06 -21.25 0.52
C SER A 113 2.48 -22.64 0.27
N LYS A 114 1.23 -22.89 0.69
CA LYS A 114 0.51 -24.14 0.40
C LYS A 114 0.38 -24.39 -1.12
N LEU A 115 -0.05 -23.38 -1.88
CA LEU A 115 -0.17 -23.47 -3.35
C LEU A 115 1.18 -23.75 -4.03
N LYS A 116 2.28 -23.17 -3.53
CA LYS A 116 3.65 -23.43 -4.03
C LYS A 116 4.09 -24.89 -3.79
N THR A 117 3.68 -25.50 -2.68
CA THR A 117 3.96 -26.93 -2.42
C THR A 117 3.10 -27.88 -3.24
N GLU A 118 1.84 -27.52 -3.51
CA GLU A 118 0.91 -28.34 -4.29
C GLU A 118 1.16 -28.25 -5.80
N LEU A 119 1.69 -27.11 -6.28
CA LEU A 119 1.99 -26.89 -7.69
C LEU A 119 3.44 -26.48 -7.93
N LEU A 120 4.24 -27.45 -8.34
CA LEU A 120 5.61 -27.33 -8.89
C LEU A 120 5.75 -26.37 -10.10
N LYS A 121 4.70 -25.65 -10.48
CA LYS A 121 4.62 -24.75 -11.65
C LYS A 121 4.44 -23.28 -11.31
N ASN A 122 3.98 -22.91 -10.12
CA ASN A 122 3.88 -21.50 -9.76
C ASN A 122 5.25 -21.01 -9.23
N LYS A 123 5.93 -20.15 -10.00
CA LYS A 123 7.24 -19.61 -9.62
C LYS A 123 7.13 -18.30 -8.83
N CYS A 124 5.93 -17.72 -8.70
CA CYS A 124 5.76 -16.46 -8.00
C CYS A 124 6.01 -16.64 -6.50
N GLU A 125 7.09 -16.05 -6.01
CA GLU A 125 7.39 -16.03 -4.60
C GLU A 125 6.66 -14.88 -3.92
N TYR A 126 5.43 -15.15 -3.48
CA TYR A 126 4.71 -14.26 -2.59
C TYR A 126 5.42 -14.26 -1.22
N ALA A 127 6.30 -13.29 -0.99
CA ALA A 127 6.99 -13.10 0.27
C ALA A 127 6.15 -12.24 1.22
N HIS A 128 6.19 -12.59 2.51
CA HIS A 128 5.69 -11.74 3.58
C HIS A 128 6.83 -11.42 4.55
N LYS A 129 7.00 -10.14 4.83
CA LYS A 129 7.87 -9.61 5.89
C LYS A 129 7.03 -8.64 6.71
N GLY A 130 7.06 -8.75 8.03
CA GLY A 130 6.12 -8.02 8.90
C GLY A 130 6.24 -6.50 8.82
N ASP A 131 7.45 -6.01 8.54
CA ASP A 131 7.77 -4.58 8.44
C ASP A 131 7.26 -3.88 7.17
N ILE A 132 6.67 -4.61 6.23
CA ILE A 132 6.14 -4.06 4.98
C ILE A 132 4.65 -3.76 5.14
N THR A 133 4.31 -2.47 5.20
CA THR A 133 2.92 -2.00 5.34
C THR A 133 2.18 -1.99 4.01
N LEU A 134 0.84 -1.95 4.06
CA LEU A 134 0.00 -1.82 2.86
C LEU A 134 0.23 -0.49 2.12
N ASP A 135 0.54 0.59 2.84
CA ASP A 135 0.87 1.87 2.21
C ASP A 135 2.23 1.84 1.52
N LEU A 136 3.21 1.08 2.03
CA LEU A 136 4.49 0.88 1.37
C LEU A 136 4.34 0.03 0.09
N TRP A 137 3.46 -0.99 0.13
CA TRP A 137 3.04 -1.71 -1.09
C TRP A 137 2.35 -0.80 -2.11
N LYS A 138 1.50 0.15 -1.66
CA LYS A 138 0.91 1.15 -2.54
C LYS A 138 1.98 2.04 -3.17
N GLU A 139 2.90 2.60 -2.38
CA GLU A 139 3.99 3.43 -2.90
C GLU A 139 4.82 2.67 -3.97
N TRP A 140 5.18 1.40 -3.74
CA TRP A 140 5.90 0.63 -4.77
C TRP A 140 5.06 0.30 -6.00
N LYS A 141 3.76 0.05 -5.86
CA LYS A 141 2.84 -0.13 -7.00
C LYS A 141 2.82 1.12 -7.86
N ASP A 142 2.61 2.28 -7.25
CA ASP A 142 2.49 3.56 -7.96
C ASP A 142 3.79 3.87 -8.74
N LEU A 143 4.94 3.61 -8.13
CA LEU A 143 6.26 3.74 -8.77
C LEU A 143 6.44 2.75 -9.94
N TYR A 144 6.11 1.48 -9.74
CA TYR A 144 6.16 0.45 -10.79
C TYR A 144 5.28 0.81 -11.97
N ASP A 145 4.01 1.11 -11.70
CA ASP A 145 3.01 1.40 -12.72
C ASP A 145 3.39 2.68 -13.49
N PHE A 146 3.96 3.71 -12.84
CA PHE A 146 4.51 4.87 -13.52
C PHE A 146 5.69 4.49 -14.45
N ILE A 147 6.66 3.72 -13.95
CA ILE A 147 7.85 3.32 -14.71
C ILE A 147 7.45 2.52 -15.96
N ILE A 148 6.60 1.50 -15.83
CA ILE A 148 6.25 0.63 -16.96
C ILE A 148 5.39 1.34 -18.00
N ASN A 149 4.61 2.35 -17.60
CA ASN A 149 3.76 3.15 -18.48
C ASN A 149 4.43 4.47 -18.95
N TYR A 150 5.68 4.76 -18.55
CA TYR A 150 6.29 6.09 -18.74
C TYR A 150 6.23 6.61 -20.18
N ASN A 151 6.43 5.76 -21.18
CA ASN A 151 6.34 6.16 -22.60
C ASN A 151 4.92 6.56 -23.02
N ASP A 152 3.90 5.86 -22.52
CA ASP A 152 2.50 6.17 -22.80
C ASP A 152 2.05 7.43 -22.06
N ILE A 153 2.44 7.56 -20.77
CA ILE A 153 2.25 8.79 -19.98
C ILE A 153 2.90 9.98 -20.68
N LYS A 154 4.15 9.83 -21.15
CA LYS A 154 4.87 10.86 -21.89
C LYS A 154 4.14 11.28 -23.16
N SER A 155 3.59 10.33 -23.92
CA SER A 155 2.77 10.61 -25.10
C SER A 155 1.51 11.41 -24.74
N LEU A 156 0.76 11.00 -23.71
CA LEU A 156 -0.41 11.72 -23.20
C LEU A 156 -0.06 13.14 -22.75
N VAL A 157 0.97 13.29 -21.92
CA VAL A 157 1.44 14.58 -21.39
C VAL A 157 1.89 15.53 -22.50
N THR A 158 2.52 15.04 -23.56
CA THR A 158 2.91 15.90 -24.70
C THR A 158 1.78 16.24 -25.67
N SER A 159 0.62 15.58 -25.58
CA SER A 159 -0.50 15.77 -26.52
C SER A 159 -1.73 16.44 -25.91
N ASP A 160 -1.92 16.39 -24.58
CA ASP A 160 -3.05 16.97 -23.86
C ASP A 160 -2.58 18.08 -22.90
N GLU A 161 -3.07 19.30 -23.10
CA GLU A 161 -2.68 20.48 -22.31
C GLU A 161 -3.11 20.37 -20.84
N TYR A 162 -4.27 19.77 -20.55
CA TYR A 162 -4.75 19.58 -19.18
C TYR A 162 -3.91 18.53 -18.45
N LEU A 163 -3.63 17.39 -19.10
CA LEU A 163 -2.72 16.38 -18.54
C LEU A 163 -1.32 16.95 -18.30
N CYS A 164 -0.82 17.80 -19.19
CA CYS A 164 0.47 18.45 -19.00
C CYS A 164 0.51 19.43 -17.82
N GLN A 165 -0.61 20.10 -17.50
CA GLN A 165 -0.71 20.99 -16.33
C GLN A 165 -0.69 20.22 -15.00
N ILE A 166 -1.28 19.02 -14.94
CA ILE A 166 -1.31 18.19 -13.71
C ILE A 166 -0.11 17.24 -13.57
N TYR A 167 0.61 16.96 -14.66
CA TYR A 167 1.78 16.05 -14.66
C TYR A 167 2.87 16.42 -13.65
N PRO A 168 3.26 17.69 -13.43
CA PRO A 168 4.24 18.05 -12.41
C PRO A 168 3.87 17.56 -11.01
N THR A 169 2.58 17.64 -10.63
CA THR A 169 2.11 17.12 -9.33
C THR A 169 2.20 15.60 -9.25
N TYR A 170 1.93 14.89 -10.36
CA TYR A 170 2.10 13.44 -10.40
C TYR A 170 3.58 13.05 -10.31
N LEU A 171 4.44 13.72 -11.08
CA LEU A 171 5.88 13.48 -11.08
C LEU A 171 6.50 13.77 -9.71
N ASP A 172 6.18 14.89 -9.06
CA ASP A 172 6.70 15.23 -7.73
C ASP A 172 6.33 14.18 -6.67
N TYR A 173 5.14 13.55 -6.78
CA TYR A 173 4.76 12.40 -5.94
C TYR A 173 5.64 11.17 -6.21
N ILE A 174 5.81 10.79 -7.48
CA ILE A 174 6.62 9.63 -7.89
C ILE A 174 8.11 9.84 -7.58
N GLU A 175 8.64 11.05 -7.76
CA GLU A 175 10.01 11.44 -7.36
C GLU A 175 10.21 11.23 -5.84
N ASN A 176 9.24 11.62 -5.02
CA ASN A 176 9.31 11.43 -3.57
C ASN A 176 9.32 9.94 -3.18
N VAL A 177 8.44 9.13 -3.79
CA VAL A 177 8.39 7.68 -3.59
C VAL A 177 9.69 7.01 -4.04
N TYR A 178 10.17 7.34 -5.25
CA TYR A 178 11.43 6.82 -5.79
C TYR A 178 12.62 7.13 -4.89
N ARG A 179 12.69 8.36 -4.34
CA ARG A 179 13.75 8.76 -3.41
C ARG A 179 13.75 7.93 -2.12
N LYS A 180 12.57 7.63 -1.54
CA LYS A 180 12.45 6.71 -0.39
C LYS A 180 12.95 5.32 -0.78
N TYR A 181 12.40 4.76 -1.86
CA TYR A 181 12.76 3.44 -2.38
C TYR A 181 14.27 3.33 -2.61
N LYS A 182 14.89 4.33 -3.24
CA LYS A 182 16.32 4.34 -3.54
C LYS A 182 17.17 4.31 -2.27
N SER A 183 16.86 5.14 -1.27
CA SER A 183 17.67 5.14 -0.05
C SER A 183 17.49 3.89 0.80
N GLU A 184 16.28 3.33 0.86
CA GLU A 184 16.03 2.10 1.61
C GLU A 184 16.55 0.83 0.90
N CYS A 185 16.39 0.74 -0.42
CA CYS A 185 16.59 -0.52 -1.18
C CYS A 185 17.79 -0.57 -2.11
N CYS A 186 18.30 0.58 -2.57
CA CYS A 186 19.46 0.63 -3.47
C CYS A 186 20.75 0.97 -2.72
N GLU A 187 20.66 1.80 -1.68
CA GLU A 187 21.80 2.27 -0.89
C GLU A 187 22.01 1.41 0.36
N ARG A 188 20.93 1.16 1.12
CA ARG A 188 20.99 0.49 2.44
C ARG A 188 20.67 -1.00 2.43
N TYR A 189 20.07 -1.52 1.35
CA TYR A 189 19.60 -2.91 1.24
C TYR A 189 18.73 -3.35 2.44
N SER A 190 17.76 -2.52 2.83
CA SER A 190 16.86 -2.80 3.95
C SER A 190 16.12 -4.13 3.78
N GLU A 191 15.89 -4.83 4.89
CA GLU A 191 15.04 -6.02 4.90
C GLU A 191 13.62 -5.71 4.42
N LYS A 192 13.14 -4.46 4.53
CA LYS A 192 11.85 -4.03 3.97
C LYS A 192 11.75 -4.20 2.46
N CYS A 193 12.85 -4.38 1.74
CA CYS A 193 12.83 -4.35 0.30
C CYS A 193 12.23 -5.63 -0.34
N PRO A 194 11.49 -5.48 -1.45
CA PRO A 194 10.85 -6.58 -2.17
C PRO A 194 11.85 -7.31 -3.08
N LEU A 195 12.93 -7.85 -2.47
CA LEU A 195 14.08 -8.47 -3.13
C LEU A 195 13.67 -9.57 -4.13
N ASN A 196 12.64 -10.34 -3.79
CA ASN A 196 12.10 -11.48 -4.54
C ASN A 196 11.61 -11.10 -5.96
N PHE A 197 11.29 -9.83 -6.19
CA PHE A 197 10.79 -9.33 -7.47
C PHE A 197 11.89 -8.80 -8.41
N LYS A 198 13.17 -8.93 -8.05
CA LYS A 198 14.31 -8.31 -8.77
C LYS A 198 14.16 -6.79 -8.91
N ILE A 199 13.43 -6.14 -8.01
CA ILE A 199 13.06 -4.71 -8.11
C ILE A 199 14.29 -3.78 -8.07
N ASN A 200 15.47 -4.28 -7.65
CA ASN A 200 16.77 -3.62 -7.77
C ASN A 200 17.08 -3.02 -9.16
N HIS A 201 16.44 -3.48 -10.25
CA HIS A 201 16.55 -2.83 -11.57
C HIS A 201 16.07 -1.36 -11.58
N TRP A 202 15.14 -0.95 -10.70
CA TRP A 202 14.72 0.45 -10.56
C TRP A 202 15.83 1.35 -9.99
N CYS A 203 16.80 0.80 -9.28
CA CYS A 203 17.92 1.57 -8.71
C CYS A 203 18.72 2.37 -9.76
N ASN A 204 18.75 1.83 -10.98
CA ASN A 204 19.46 2.40 -12.13
C ASN A 204 18.52 3.06 -13.16
N ASN A 205 17.20 2.97 -12.98
CA ASN A 205 16.25 3.64 -13.85
C ASN A 205 15.92 5.03 -13.31
N SER A 206 16.50 6.06 -13.93
CA SER A 206 16.24 7.47 -13.62
C SER A 206 15.78 8.27 -14.84
N GLU A 207 15.50 7.61 -15.98
CA GLU A 207 15.10 8.29 -17.21
C GLU A 207 13.76 9.04 -17.03
N PHE A 208 12.85 8.45 -16.26
CA PHE A 208 11.54 9.00 -15.96
C PHE A 208 11.57 10.26 -15.08
N LEU A 209 12.71 10.57 -14.44
CA LEU A 209 12.92 11.80 -13.66
C LEU A 209 13.18 13.02 -14.56
N SER A 210 13.30 12.83 -15.88
CA SER A 210 13.41 13.95 -16.82
C SER A 210 12.09 14.71 -16.91
N LYS A 211 12.05 15.94 -16.41
CA LYS A 211 10.84 16.78 -16.44
C LYS A 211 10.45 17.05 -17.90
N LEU A 212 9.27 16.57 -18.28
CA LEU A 212 8.71 16.72 -19.63
C LEU A 212 8.32 18.18 -19.88
N THR A 213 8.63 18.68 -21.06
CA THR A 213 8.24 20.03 -21.49
C THR A 213 6.90 19.98 -22.23
N CYS A 214 5.91 20.75 -21.75
CA CYS A 214 4.65 20.95 -22.45
C CYS A 214 4.91 21.69 -23.77
N THR A 215 4.95 20.97 -24.89
CA THR A 215 4.95 21.61 -26.20
C THR A 215 3.53 22.07 -26.45
N LYS A 216 3.28 23.39 -26.41
CA LYS A 216 1.97 23.93 -26.81
C LYS A 216 1.67 23.40 -28.21
N SER A 217 0.60 22.62 -28.35
CA SER A 217 0.14 22.22 -29.68
C SER A 217 -0.13 23.51 -30.46
N ARG A 218 0.49 23.64 -31.63
CA ARG A 218 0.16 24.76 -32.51
C ARG A 218 -1.32 24.60 -32.82
N THR A 219 -2.13 25.58 -32.44
CA THR A 219 -3.54 25.63 -32.84
C THR A 219 -3.58 25.39 -34.32
N PHE A 220 -4.27 24.32 -34.73
CA PHE A 220 -4.50 24.04 -36.15
C PHE A 220 -5.52 25.07 -36.61
N ASN A 221 -5.05 26.29 -36.88
CA ASN A 221 -5.86 27.37 -37.41
C ASN A 221 -6.57 26.82 -38.64
N GLY A 222 -7.89 26.67 -38.53
CA GLY A 222 -8.67 25.87 -39.46
C GLY A 222 -8.35 26.28 -40.89
N ALA A 223 -7.99 25.30 -41.73
CA ALA A 223 -7.79 25.54 -43.15
C ALA A 223 -9.09 26.07 -43.74
N SER A 224 -9.15 27.39 -43.93
CA SER A 224 -10.26 28.06 -44.59
C SER A 224 -10.34 27.54 -46.01
N ILE A 225 -11.35 26.72 -46.29
CA ILE A 225 -11.66 26.24 -47.63
C ILE A 225 -11.95 27.48 -48.48
N LEU A 226 -11.06 27.76 -49.43
CA LEU A 226 -11.31 28.76 -50.47
C LEU A 226 -12.47 28.25 -51.33
N SER A 227 -13.57 28.99 -51.33
CA SER A 227 -14.62 28.86 -52.34
C SER A 227 -14.76 30.21 -53.04
N ASP A 228 -14.91 30.13 -54.36
CA ASP A 228 -14.90 31.26 -55.29
C ASP A 228 -16.20 32.09 -55.21
N GLY A 229 -16.14 33.37 -55.57
CA GLY A 229 -17.28 34.30 -55.52
C GLY A 229 -16.89 35.78 -55.64
N THR A 230 -17.25 36.40 -56.75
CA THR A 230 -16.88 37.79 -57.10
C THR A 230 -18.00 38.80 -56.80
N LEU A 231 -17.64 40.03 -56.37
CA LEU A 231 -18.11 41.36 -56.89
C LEU A 231 -18.12 42.53 -55.87
N SER A 232 -17.36 43.57 -56.23
CA SER A 232 -17.63 45.03 -56.11
C SER A 232 -17.92 45.75 -54.77
N LEU A 233 -16.91 46.53 -54.34
CA LEU A 233 -16.94 47.98 -54.03
C LEU A 233 -18.03 48.60 -53.12
N SER A 234 -17.61 49.11 -51.96
CA SER A 234 -17.89 50.51 -51.54
C SER A 234 -16.92 50.97 -50.44
N GLN A 235 -16.56 52.26 -50.45
CA GLN A 235 -15.65 52.90 -49.47
C GLN A 235 -16.44 53.69 -48.43
N VAL A 236 -16.00 53.71 -47.16
CA VAL A 236 -16.06 54.90 -46.30
C VAL A 236 -14.83 54.93 -45.38
N GLN A 237 -14.12 56.06 -45.34
CA GLN A 237 -13.11 56.39 -44.32
C GLN A 237 -13.65 57.48 -43.39
N VAL A 238 -13.42 57.34 -42.07
CA VAL A 238 -13.13 58.41 -41.06
C VAL A 238 -12.38 57.68 -39.93
N GLY A 239 -11.28 58.11 -39.29
CA GLY A 239 -10.69 59.44 -39.09
C GLY A 239 -10.66 59.75 -37.57
N LYS A 240 -9.69 59.27 -36.79
CA LYS A 240 -8.39 59.90 -36.43
C LYS A 240 -8.44 60.81 -35.18
N GLY A 241 -7.49 60.61 -34.25
CA GLY A 241 -7.20 61.46 -33.07
C GLY A 241 -7.08 60.62 -31.79
N SER A 242 -5.94 60.32 -31.15
CA SER A 242 -4.65 60.99 -30.87
C SER A 242 -4.69 62.08 -29.79
N SER A 243 -4.19 61.76 -28.59
CA SER A 243 -3.34 62.64 -27.77
C SER A 243 -2.66 61.86 -26.64
N GLU A 244 -1.37 62.10 -26.43
CA GLU A 244 -0.59 61.69 -25.25
C GLU A 244 -0.51 62.87 -24.29
N THR A 245 -0.36 62.63 -22.99
CA THR A 245 0.26 63.60 -22.08
C THR A 245 0.89 62.85 -20.90
N GLU A 246 2.11 63.25 -20.52
CA GLU A 246 2.92 62.64 -19.48
C GLU A 246 3.04 63.58 -18.26
N LEU A 247 3.53 63.00 -17.14
CA LEU A 247 4.39 63.62 -16.10
C LEU A 247 3.81 63.94 -14.68
N SER A 248 4.43 63.26 -13.70
CA SER A 248 4.80 63.69 -12.32
C SER A 248 3.88 63.54 -11.10
N LEU A 249 4.41 62.74 -10.14
CA LEU A 249 4.63 62.98 -8.69
C LEU A 249 3.53 63.64 -7.80
N GLU A 250 3.31 63.30 -6.53
CA GLU A 250 3.93 62.33 -5.60
C GLU A 250 3.06 62.24 -4.33
N HIS A 251 2.75 61.05 -3.79
CA HIS A 251 2.73 60.80 -2.34
C HIS A 251 2.56 59.32 -1.99
N ALA A 252 3.27 58.89 -0.95
CA ALA A 252 3.25 57.52 -0.46
C ALA A 252 2.03 57.24 0.43
N ASN A 253 1.57 55.98 0.42
CA ASN A 253 1.56 55.15 1.63
C ASN A 253 1.36 53.68 1.27
N SER A 254 2.34 52.85 1.63
CA SER A 254 2.21 51.40 1.58
C SER A 254 1.50 50.90 2.83
N ILE A 255 0.49 50.04 2.64
CA ILE A 255 0.12 49.07 3.68
C ILE A 255 0.43 47.69 3.12
N VAL A 256 1.61 47.21 3.50
CA VAL A 256 1.90 45.77 3.52
C VAL A 256 1.27 45.26 4.81
N ASP A 257 0.29 44.37 4.70
CA ASP A 257 -0.27 43.68 5.86
C ASP A 257 0.77 42.71 6.44
N ASN A 258 1.62 43.24 7.29
CA ASN A 258 2.51 42.47 8.15
C ASN A 258 1.66 41.71 9.18
N VAL A 259 1.31 40.46 8.86
CA VAL A 259 0.73 39.53 9.83
C VAL A 259 1.74 39.29 10.95
N SER A 260 1.57 40.02 12.05
CA SER A 260 2.38 39.89 13.26
C SER A 260 2.11 38.54 13.95
N PHE A 261 2.86 37.50 13.55
CA PHE A 261 2.89 36.25 14.30
C PHE A 261 3.61 36.46 15.63
N ASN A 262 2.82 36.61 16.69
CA ASN A 262 3.32 36.73 18.06
C ASN A 262 3.99 35.41 18.50
N ASN A 263 5.32 35.35 18.39
CA ASN A 263 6.13 34.16 18.67
C ASN A 263 5.96 33.56 20.08
N SER A 264 5.44 34.33 21.06
CA SER A 264 5.20 33.82 22.42
C SER A 264 4.24 32.62 22.45
N ASP A 265 3.21 32.63 21.60
CA ASP A 265 2.16 31.61 21.62
C ASP A 265 2.66 30.24 21.11
N TYR A 266 3.63 30.26 20.20
CA TYR A 266 4.32 29.06 19.71
C TYR A 266 5.18 28.41 20.80
N TYR A 267 6.01 29.20 21.50
CA TYR A 267 6.86 28.67 22.58
C TYR A 267 6.07 28.18 23.80
N VAL A 268 4.93 28.82 24.12
CA VAL A 268 4.01 28.34 25.17
C VAL A 268 3.41 26.98 24.80
N LYS A 269 2.90 26.81 23.58
CA LYS A 269 2.36 25.53 23.08
C LYS A 269 3.42 24.43 23.04
N LEU A 270 4.64 24.78 22.61
CA LEU A 270 5.78 23.85 22.57
C LEU A 270 6.22 23.41 23.98
N SER A 271 6.22 24.32 24.96
CA SER A 271 6.55 24.03 26.37
C SER A 271 5.58 23.02 27.00
N VAL A 272 4.27 23.17 26.77
CA VAL A 272 3.25 22.22 27.26
C VAL A 272 3.49 20.81 26.70
N ILE A 273 3.86 20.68 25.43
CA ILE A 273 4.16 19.39 24.80
C ILE A 273 5.39 18.74 25.46
N PHE A 274 6.48 19.48 25.68
CA PHE A 274 7.68 18.95 26.34
C PHE A 274 7.43 18.48 27.78
N LEU A 275 6.56 19.17 28.55
CA LEU A 275 6.18 18.73 29.89
C LEU A 275 5.44 17.38 29.87
N LEU A 276 4.54 17.17 28.91
CA LEU A 276 3.82 15.90 28.75
C LEU A 276 4.76 14.74 28.38
N PHE A 277 5.72 14.97 27.47
CA PHE A 277 6.74 13.96 27.14
C PHE A 277 7.63 13.61 28.33
N GLY A 278 8.01 14.59 29.15
CA GLY A 278 8.78 14.36 30.38
C GLY A 278 8.04 13.47 31.38
N ILE A 279 6.73 13.68 31.57
CA ILE A 279 5.89 12.85 32.45
C ILE A 279 5.78 11.41 31.91
N ILE A 280 5.56 11.23 30.60
CA ILE A 280 5.46 9.91 29.98
C ILE A 280 6.78 9.13 30.10
N LEU A 281 7.93 9.78 29.87
CA LEU A 281 9.25 9.19 30.05
C LEU A 281 9.52 8.81 31.51
N ALA A 282 9.15 9.66 32.46
CA ALA A 282 9.27 9.36 33.88
C ALA A 282 8.41 8.14 34.28
N ILE A 283 7.16 8.05 33.79
CA ILE A 283 6.28 6.90 34.02
C ILE A 283 6.88 5.62 33.40
N PHE A 284 7.41 5.69 32.18
CA PHE A 284 8.04 4.53 31.51
C PHE A 284 9.27 4.01 32.28
N LEU A 285 10.13 4.92 32.74
CA LEU A 285 11.28 4.56 33.57
C LEU A 285 10.84 3.98 34.92
N LEU A 286 9.89 4.63 35.62
CA LEU A 286 9.37 4.13 36.89
C LEU A 286 8.68 2.77 36.74
N TYR A 287 7.97 2.52 35.63
CA TYR A 287 7.37 1.22 35.33
C TYR A 287 8.43 0.12 35.15
N ASN A 288 9.56 0.43 34.51
CA ASN A 288 10.63 -0.53 34.25
C ASN A 288 11.52 -0.78 35.48
N PHE A 289 11.66 0.19 36.38
CA PHE A 289 12.50 0.11 37.58
C PHE A 289 11.74 -0.20 38.88
N THR A 290 10.41 -0.09 38.91
CA THR A 290 9.61 -0.45 40.10
C THR A 290 9.06 -1.87 39.96
N THR A 291 9.19 -2.68 41.01
CA THR A 291 8.84 -4.12 41.06
C THR A 291 7.33 -4.43 41.03
N LEU A 292 6.51 -3.55 40.46
CA LEU A 292 5.04 -3.72 40.35
C LEU A 292 4.61 -4.57 39.14
N GLY A 293 5.47 -4.75 38.13
CA GLY A 293 5.15 -5.53 36.92
C GLY A 293 4.86 -7.02 37.19
N THR A 294 5.53 -7.63 38.18
CA THR A 294 5.36 -9.06 38.51
C THR A 294 4.05 -9.35 39.26
N TRP A 295 3.49 -8.36 39.96
CA TRP A 295 2.28 -8.56 40.77
C TRP A 295 1.03 -8.74 39.92
N ILE A 296 0.93 -7.99 38.81
CA ILE A 296 -0.23 -8.03 37.91
C ILE A 296 -0.33 -9.37 37.17
N GLN A 297 0.79 -9.95 36.72
CA GLN A 297 0.78 -11.26 36.07
C GLN A 297 0.32 -12.39 37.02
N SER A 298 0.71 -12.34 38.30
CA SER A 298 0.38 -13.38 39.29
C SER A 298 -1.13 -13.55 39.58
N LYS A 299 -1.95 -12.52 39.34
CA LYS A 299 -3.40 -12.54 39.59
C LYS A 299 -4.25 -12.89 38.37
N VAL A 300 -3.67 -12.92 37.16
CA VAL A 300 -4.40 -13.24 35.92
C VAL A 300 -4.29 -14.74 35.57
N ILE A 301 -3.23 -15.44 36.00
CA ILE A 301 -3.00 -16.87 35.69
C ILE A 301 -3.43 -17.79 36.84
N LYS A 302 -4.59 -17.52 37.46
CA LYS A 302 -5.27 -18.46 38.38
C LYS A 302 -6.76 -18.55 38.11
N LYS A 303 -7.13 -19.39 37.11
CA LYS A 303 -8.27 -20.33 37.11
C LYS A 303 -8.64 -20.74 35.68
N LYS A 304 -8.04 -21.81 35.17
CA LYS A 304 -8.68 -22.68 34.17
C LYS A 304 -8.09 -24.08 34.23
N GLU A 305 -8.74 -24.91 35.03
CA GLU A 305 -8.51 -26.35 35.13
C GLU A 305 -9.53 -27.01 34.19
N ILE A 306 -9.06 -27.73 33.18
CA ILE A 306 -9.89 -28.56 32.29
C ILE A 306 -9.18 -29.90 32.16
N CYS A 307 -9.81 -30.95 32.66
CA CYS A 307 -9.31 -32.31 32.58
C CYS A 307 -9.65 -32.93 31.20
N CYS A 308 -8.97 -34.04 30.88
CA CYS A 308 -9.01 -34.68 29.58
C CYS A 308 -10.39 -35.29 29.23
N ASN A 309 -10.72 -35.27 27.94
CA ASN A 309 -11.47 -36.35 27.29
C ASN A 309 -10.65 -36.79 26.07
N LEU A 310 -9.94 -37.91 26.19
CA LEU A 310 -9.49 -38.71 25.06
C LEU A 310 -10.38 -39.94 25.07
N ASP A 311 -11.16 -40.11 24.01
CA ASP A 311 -12.00 -41.27 23.78
C ASP A 311 -11.44 -42.07 22.60
N GLU A 312 -11.81 -43.34 22.53
CA GLU A 312 -11.10 -44.39 21.80
C GLU A 312 -11.17 -44.26 20.27
N ASP A 313 -10.04 -44.52 19.61
CA ASP A 313 -9.95 -45.39 18.42
C ASP A 313 -8.46 -45.63 18.08
N ALA A 314 -8.08 -46.88 17.87
CA ALA A 314 -6.69 -47.30 17.66
C ALA A 314 -6.49 -47.88 16.25
N GLU A 315 -5.35 -47.57 15.62
CA GLU A 315 -4.43 -48.60 15.08
C GLU A 315 -3.11 -48.02 14.55
N ASP A 316 -2.08 -48.88 14.61
CA ASP A 316 -0.82 -48.89 13.84
C ASP A 316 0.19 -47.71 13.95
N LEU A 317 1.24 -47.90 14.77
CA LEU A 317 2.59 -48.28 14.30
C LEU A 317 3.58 -48.42 15.48
N LEU A 318 4.60 -49.27 15.33
CA LEU A 318 5.41 -49.83 16.44
C LEU A 318 6.85 -49.24 16.60
N LEU A 319 7.22 -48.99 17.87
CA LEU A 319 8.59 -49.00 18.47
C LEU A 319 9.58 -47.83 18.15
N PRO A 320 10.64 -47.60 18.96
CA PRO A 320 10.70 -47.58 20.45
C PRO A 320 11.64 -46.48 21.06
N TYR A 321 11.50 -46.20 22.38
CA TYR A 321 12.55 -45.61 23.29
C TYR A 321 13.09 -44.20 22.95
N SER A 322 13.29 -43.21 23.83
CA SER A 322 12.87 -42.86 25.20
C SER A 322 13.08 -41.31 25.36
N ASP A 323 12.99 -40.59 26.49
CA ASP A 323 12.89 -40.91 27.91
C ASP A 323 12.21 -39.76 28.71
N ASN A 324 11.73 -40.08 29.91
CA ASN A 324 11.33 -39.26 31.07
C ASN A 324 11.06 -37.72 30.96
N ILE A 325 9.88 -37.32 31.43
CA ILE A 325 9.71 -36.53 32.68
C ILE A 325 8.39 -36.95 33.35
N ASP A 326 8.47 -37.51 34.55
CA ASP A 326 7.30 -37.80 35.41
C ASP A 326 6.77 -36.52 36.05
N ILE A 327 5.48 -36.20 35.87
CA ILE A 327 4.76 -35.21 36.69
C ILE A 327 3.61 -35.91 37.38
N LYS A 328 3.86 -36.38 38.60
CA LYS A 328 2.92 -37.12 39.43
C LYS A 328 2.13 -36.14 40.31
N CYS A 329 0.97 -35.70 39.83
CA CYS A 329 0.04 -34.89 40.64
C CYS A 329 -0.69 -35.77 41.67
N PHE A 330 -0.15 -35.83 42.89
CA PHE A 330 -0.89 -36.32 44.06
C PHE A 330 -1.58 -35.15 44.75
N ASN A 331 -2.89 -35.24 44.94
CA ASN A 331 -3.57 -34.55 46.03
C ASN A 331 -4.89 -35.24 46.34
N ASP A 332 -4.94 -36.02 47.42
CA ASP A 332 -6.20 -36.36 48.08
C ASP A 332 -5.96 -36.60 49.58
N ASN A 333 -6.82 -35.99 50.39
CA ASN A 333 -6.72 -36.04 51.85
C ASN A 333 -7.25 -37.37 52.37
N VAL A 334 -6.39 -38.19 52.99
CA VAL A 334 -6.82 -39.39 53.73
C VAL A 334 -6.53 -39.20 55.22
N ASN A 335 -7.60 -39.15 56.00
CA ASN A 335 -7.55 -39.03 57.46
C ASN A 335 -7.40 -40.44 58.07
N ILE A 336 -6.30 -40.71 58.78
CA ILE A 336 -6.00 -42.05 59.32
C ILE A 336 -6.14 -42.04 60.85
N ASN A 337 -7.13 -42.79 61.35
CA ASN A 337 -7.22 -43.16 62.76
C ASN A 337 -6.25 -44.32 63.06
N TYR A 338 -5.50 -44.21 64.16
CA TYR A 338 -4.74 -45.32 64.72
C TYR A 338 -5.60 -46.18 65.66
N HIS A 339 -5.51 -47.50 65.53
CA HIS A 339 -5.82 -48.45 66.59
C HIS A 339 -4.58 -49.30 66.89
N PRO A 340 -4.12 -49.40 68.16
CA PRO A 340 -2.99 -50.23 68.53
C PRO A 340 -3.43 -51.60 69.09
N THR A 341 -2.77 -52.65 68.63
CA THR A 341 -2.20 -53.75 69.43
C THR A 341 -1.23 -54.55 68.57
#